data_AF-F8PRR3-F1
#
_entry.id   AF-F8PRR3-F1
#
_cell.length_a   1.000
_cell.length_b   1.000
_cell.length_c   1.000
_cell.angle_alpha   90.00
_cell.angle_beta   90.00
_cell.angle_gamma   90.00
#
_symmetry.space_group_name_H-M   'P 1'
#
loop_
_entity.id
_entity.type
_entity.pdbx_description
1 polymer ?
#
loop_
_entity_poly.entity_id
_entity_poly.type
_entity_poly.pdbx_seq_one_letter_code
_entity_poly.pdbx_strand_id
1 'polypeptide(L)'
;MQAPEFHDSPTSAIQPIYDCLQSILDRFDKLEDRLDKLEQRFDKVEARTARFQWITAKSHNILCDSNVNGQPKYEEVPFPDGSLPTDGQHKLPLLSTSEAVDELSSAEATAYHEGYYPGVTPPYSLGSRKSAIKQAIGCRAG
;
A
#
# COMPACT_ATOMS: atom_id res chain seq x y z
N MET A 1 -67.32 8.36 -45.41
CA MET A 1 -65.90 8.73 -45.21
C MET A 1 -65.50 8.18 -43.86
N GLN A 2 -64.68 7.13 -43.83
CA GLN A 2 -64.25 6.48 -42.59
C GLN A 2 -62.89 7.08 -42.21
N ALA A 3 -62.80 7.65 -41.00
CA ALA A 3 -61.55 8.20 -40.49
C ALA A 3 -60.55 7.06 -40.25
N PRO A 4 -59.25 7.24 -40.52
CA PRO A 4 -58.26 6.20 -40.28
C PRO A 4 -58.11 5.98 -38.77
N GLU A 5 -58.23 4.73 -38.33
CA GLU A 5 -57.92 4.31 -36.96
C GLU A 5 -56.41 4.46 -36.75
N PHE A 6 -56.00 5.43 -35.94
CA PHE A 6 -54.62 5.57 -35.49
C PHE A 6 -54.30 4.43 -34.50
N HIS A 7 -53.70 3.35 -35.01
CA HIS A 7 -53.33 2.17 -34.21
C HIS A 7 -52.02 2.31 -33.43
N ASP A 8 -51.25 3.38 -33.62
CA ASP A 8 -50.03 3.58 -32.85
C ASP A 8 -50.32 4.29 -31.52
N SER A 9 -50.49 3.48 -30.48
CA SER A 9 -50.46 3.95 -29.10
C SER A 9 -49.14 4.68 -28.83
N PRO A 10 -49.14 5.83 -28.14
CA PRO A 10 -47.93 6.56 -27.74
C PRO A 10 -46.87 5.67 -27.07
N THR A 11 -47.31 4.57 -26.46
CA THR A 11 -46.47 3.55 -25.83
C THR A 11 -45.54 2.85 -26.82
N SER A 12 -46.02 2.54 -28.03
CA SER A 12 -45.24 1.87 -29.10
C SER A 12 -44.07 2.75 -29.56
N ALA A 13 -44.30 4.07 -29.65
CA ALA A 13 -43.29 5.03 -30.10
C ALA A 13 -42.14 5.24 -29.09
N ILE A 14 -42.38 4.99 -27.80
CA ILE A 14 -41.38 5.20 -26.72
C ILE A 14 -40.64 3.91 -26.37
N GLN A 15 -41.16 2.74 -26.75
CA GLN A 15 -40.53 1.44 -26.47
C GLN A 15 -39.04 1.37 -26.83
N PRO A 16 -38.57 1.87 -28.00
CA PRO A 16 -37.14 1.84 -28.33
C PRO A 16 -36.27 2.66 -27.35
N ILE A 17 -36.83 3.71 -26.75
CA ILE A 17 -36.15 4.52 -25.74
C ILE A 17 -36.01 3.73 -24.45
N TYR A 18 -37.07 3.03 -24.01
CA TYR A 18 -37.01 2.14 -22.84
C TYR A 18 -35.98 1.02 -23.03
N ASP A 19 -35.98 0.36 -24.18
CA ASP A 19 -35.04 -0.72 -24.49
C ASP A 19 -33.59 -0.21 -24.51
N CYS A 20 -33.37 0.99 -25.05
CA CYS A 20 -32.07 1.66 -25.03
C CYS A 20 -31.62 1.96 -23.60
N LEU A 21 -32.50 2.54 -22.77
CA LEU A 21 -32.21 2.83 -21.37
C LEU A 21 -31.89 1.55 -20.58
N GLN A 22 -32.64 0.47 -20.80
CA GLN A 22 -32.36 -0.81 -20.16
C GLN A 22 -30.99 -1.36 -20.60
N SER A 23 -30.67 -1.28 -21.90
CA SER A 23 -29.35 -1.69 -22.39
C SER A 23 -28.21 -0.86 -21.80
N ILE A 24 -28.45 0.42 -21.54
CA ILE A 24 -27.49 1.31 -20.88
C ILE A 24 -27.30 0.89 -19.42
N LEU A 25 -28.39 0.65 -18.67
CA LEU A 25 -28.32 0.18 -17.28
C LEU A 25 -27.55 -1.14 -17.17
N ASP A 26 -27.86 -2.13 -18.02
CA ASP A 26 -27.16 -3.41 -18.04
C ASP A 26 -25.64 -3.28 -18.34
N ARG A 27 -25.26 -2.23 -19.09
CA ARG A 27 -23.84 -1.91 -19.35
C ARG A 27 -23.19 -1.24 -18.15
N PHE A 28 -23.91 -0.40 -17.41
CA PHE A 28 -23.42 0.20 -16.17
C PHE A 28 -23.17 -0.87 -15.10
N ASP A 29 -24.10 -1.79 -14.89
CA ASP A 29 -23.92 -2.91 -13.94
C ASP A 29 -22.64 -3.71 -14.26
N LYS A 30 -22.42 -4.00 -15.55
CA LYS A 30 -21.20 -4.68 -16.02
C LYS A 30 -19.93 -3.86 -15.84
N LEU A 31 -20.02 -2.53 -15.86
CA LEU A 31 -18.87 -1.65 -15.61
C LEU A 31 -18.55 -1.62 -14.11
N GLU A 32 -19.55 -1.52 -13.25
CA GLU A 32 -19.40 -1.60 -11.78
C GLU A 32 -18.71 -2.92 -11.40
N ASP A 33 -19.23 -4.07 -11.88
CA ASP A 33 -18.63 -5.39 -11.68
C ASP A 33 -17.15 -5.47 -12.13
N ARG A 34 -16.79 -4.73 -13.17
CA ARG A 34 -15.41 -4.69 -13.70
C ARG A 34 -14.53 -3.77 -12.87
N LEU A 35 -15.06 -2.67 -12.36
CA LEU A 35 -14.34 -1.75 -11.48
C LEU A 35 -14.01 -2.43 -10.15
N ASP A 36 -14.97 -3.13 -9.54
CA ASP A 36 -14.74 -3.91 -8.32
C ASP A 36 -13.61 -4.95 -8.50
N LYS A 37 -13.61 -5.64 -9.65
CA LYS A 37 -12.53 -6.59 -9.99
C LYS A 37 -11.19 -5.90 -10.22
N LEU A 38 -11.17 -4.67 -10.72
CA LEU A 38 -9.94 -3.90 -10.89
C LEU A 38 -9.39 -3.45 -9.54
N GLU A 39 -10.22 -2.93 -8.65
CA GLU A 39 -9.84 -2.54 -7.28
C GLU A 39 -9.17 -3.72 -6.55
N GLN A 40 -9.83 -4.88 -6.53
CA GLN A 40 -9.25 -6.11 -5.93
C GLN A 40 -7.93 -6.55 -6.56
N ARG A 41 -7.69 -6.23 -7.84
CA ARG A 41 -6.42 -6.52 -8.51
C ARG A 41 -5.36 -5.49 -8.16
N PHE A 42 -5.72 -4.22 -8.00
CA PHE A 42 -4.83 -3.16 -7.55
C PHE A 42 -4.36 -3.42 -6.12
N ASP A 43 -5.24 -3.79 -5.19
CA ASP A 43 -4.86 -4.18 -3.82
C ASP A 43 -3.77 -5.27 -3.79
N LYS A 44 -3.92 -6.28 -4.66
CA LYS A 44 -2.95 -7.38 -4.79
C LYS A 44 -1.62 -6.92 -5.38
N VAL A 45 -1.63 -5.95 -6.29
CA VAL A 45 -0.42 -5.39 -6.88
C VAL A 45 0.31 -4.51 -5.87
N GLU A 46 -0.41 -3.67 -5.13
CA GLU A 46 0.15 -2.84 -4.06
C GLU A 46 0.81 -3.69 -2.98
N ALA A 47 0.11 -4.71 -2.45
CA ALA A 47 0.67 -5.63 -1.45
C ALA A 47 1.94 -6.35 -1.95
N ARG A 48 1.98 -6.76 -3.22
CA ARG A 48 3.17 -7.38 -3.83
C ARG A 48 4.31 -6.38 -4.01
N THR A 49 3.99 -5.15 -4.37
CA THR A 49 4.97 -4.08 -4.57
C THR A 49 5.60 -3.65 -3.25
N ALA A 50 4.79 -3.44 -2.22
CA ALA A 50 5.25 -3.18 -0.85
C ALA A 50 6.18 -4.30 -0.36
N ARG A 51 5.77 -5.57 -0.56
CA ARG A 51 6.61 -6.71 -0.19
C ARG A 51 7.93 -6.74 -0.97
N PHE A 52 7.91 -6.44 -2.26
CA PHE A 52 9.10 -6.40 -3.10
C PHE A 52 10.06 -5.29 -2.67
N GLN A 53 9.56 -4.07 -2.41
CA GLN A 53 10.36 -2.97 -1.88
C GLN A 53 10.98 -3.31 -0.53
N TRP A 54 10.20 -3.89 0.38
CA TRP A 54 10.68 -4.35 1.69
C TRP A 54 11.84 -5.36 1.57
N ILE A 55 11.66 -6.43 0.77
CA ILE A 55 12.70 -7.44 0.57
C ILE A 55 13.94 -6.83 -0.09
N THR A 56 13.76 -5.97 -1.08
CA THR A 56 14.86 -5.40 -1.87
C THR A 56 15.72 -4.47 -1.00
N ALA A 57 15.12 -3.50 -0.32
CA ALA A 57 15.83 -2.59 0.57
C ALA A 57 16.51 -3.34 1.73
N LYS A 58 15.80 -4.29 2.35
CA LYS A 58 16.39 -5.13 3.40
C LYS A 58 17.57 -5.96 2.90
N SER A 59 17.45 -6.55 1.71
CA SER A 59 18.52 -7.38 1.13
C SER A 59 19.71 -6.53 0.75
N HIS A 60 19.49 -5.34 0.20
CA HIS A 60 20.54 -4.35 -0.04
C HIS A 60 21.31 -4.06 1.26
N ASN A 61 20.60 -3.70 2.32
CA ASN A 61 21.19 -3.39 3.63
C ASN A 61 21.99 -4.56 4.23
N ILE A 62 21.54 -5.79 4.03
CA ILE A 62 22.24 -7.02 4.47
C ILE A 62 23.54 -7.23 3.71
N LEU A 63 23.56 -6.91 2.41
CA LEU A 63 24.70 -7.14 1.51
C LEU A 63 25.72 -6.00 1.56
N CYS A 64 25.36 -4.82 2.04
CA CYS A 64 26.30 -3.71 2.19
C CYS A 64 27.39 -4.05 3.21
N ASP A 65 28.59 -4.36 2.69
CA ASP A 65 29.81 -4.50 3.47
C ASP A 65 30.18 -3.17 4.14
N SER A 66 30.93 -3.23 5.23
CA SER A 66 31.23 -2.06 6.04
C SER A 66 32.08 -1.06 5.26
N ASN A 67 31.44 0.05 4.88
CA ASN A 67 32.02 1.31 4.40
C ASN A 67 32.77 1.24 3.06
N VAL A 68 32.03 1.51 1.97
CA VAL A 68 32.64 2.03 0.75
C VAL A 68 32.51 3.56 0.77
N ASN A 69 33.60 4.24 1.11
CA ASN A 69 33.82 5.66 0.85
C ASN A 69 32.79 6.66 1.44
N GLY A 70 32.24 6.40 2.63
CA GLY A 70 31.46 7.41 3.37
C GLY A 70 30.09 7.78 2.78
N GLN A 71 29.51 6.94 1.93
CA GLN A 71 28.13 7.08 1.46
C GLN A 71 27.12 6.45 2.43
N PRO A 72 25.86 6.93 2.47
CA PRO A 72 24.79 6.32 3.27
C PRO A 72 24.68 4.83 2.97
N LYS A 73 24.67 4.01 4.04
CA LYS A 73 24.85 2.55 3.96
C LYS A 73 23.54 1.82 3.71
N TYR A 74 22.44 2.34 4.27
CA TYR A 74 21.15 1.67 4.26
C TYR A 74 20.11 2.44 3.45
N GLU A 75 19.43 1.71 2.58
CA GLU A 75 18.17 2.12 1.99
C GLU A 75 17.07 2.09 3.06
N GLU A 76 16.13 3.02 2.95
CA GLU A 76 14.95 3.03 3.82
C GLU A 76 14.10 1.79 3.55
N VAL A 77 13.86 1.00 4.60
CA VAL A 77 13.04 -0.20 4.51
C VAL A 77 11.61 0.17 4.85
N PRO A 78 10.64 0.08 3.91
CA PRO A 78 9.25 0.40 4.19
C PRO A 78 8.66 -0.53 5.25
N PHE A 79 7.59 -0.09 5.91
CA PHE A 79 6.81 -0.97 6.77
C PHE A 79 6.07 -2.06 5.98
N PRO A 80 5.58 -3.13 6.64
CA PRO A 80 4.87 -4.21 5.96
C PRO A 80 3.62 -3.78 5.18
N ASP A 81 3.04 -2.63 5.52
CA ASP A 81 1.92 -2.01 4.80
C ASP A 81 2.35 -1.21 3.56
N GLY A 82 3.67 -1.05 3.33
CA GLY A 82 4.24 -0.31 2.21
C GLY A 82 4.52 1.17 2.49
N SER A 83 4.09 1.71 3.64
CA SER A 83 4.39 3.09 4.02
C SER A 83 5.86 3.27 4.39
N LEU A 84 6.39 4.49 4.24
CA LEU A 84 7.78 4.78 4.56
C LEU A 84 7.88 5.36 5.97
N PRO A 85 8.78 4.88 6.83
CA PRO A 85 8.95 5.43 8.17
C PRO A 85 9.14 6.95 8.22
N THR A 86 9.81 7.53 7.22
CA THR A 86 10.09 8.97 7.14
C THR A 86 8.99 9.79 6.47
N ASP A 87 7.95 9.16 5.92
CA ASP A 87 6.89 9.88 5.23
C ASP A 87 6.10 10.81 6.18
N GLY A 88 5.24 11.63 5.59
CA GLY A 88 4.43 12.59 6.35
C GLY A 88 3.46 11.96 7.34
N GLN A 89 3.14 10.67 7.23
CA GLN A 89 2.26 9.96 8.14
C GLN A 89 2.98 9.60 9.43
N HIS A 90 4.21 9.09 9.34
CA HIS A 90 4.97 8.55 10.47
C HIS A 90 6.00 9.53 11.03
N LYS A 91 6.65 10.32 10.16
CA LYS A 91 7.64 11.36 10.49
C LYS A 91 8.78 10.86 11.38
N LEU A 92 9.20 9.60 11.20
CA LEU A 92 10.29 9.00 11.95
C LEU A 92 11.65 9.37 11.34
N PRO A 93 12.73 9.37 12.14
CA PRO A 93 14.06 9.72 11.65
C PRO A 93 14.65 8.65 10.72
N LEU A 94 15.21 9.06 9.58
CA LEU A 94 15.79 8.14 8.60
C LEU A 94 16.91 7.27 9.19
N LEU A 95 16.79 5.95 9.03
CA LEU A 95 17.75 4.95 9.52
C LEU A 95 18.74 4.52 8.42
N SER A 96 19.59 5.44 7.98
CA SER A 96 20.56 5.20 6.90
C SER A 96 21.88 4.54 7.35
N THR A 97 22.08 4.36 8.66
CA THR A 97 23.26 3.72 9.28
C THR A 97 22.87 2.92 10.54
N SER A 98 23.80 2.11 11.08
CA SER A 98 23.56 1.41 12.36
C SER A 98 23.48 2.41 13.52
N GLU A 99 24.32 3.44 13.48
CA GLU A 99 24.41 4.49 14.48
C GLU A 99 23.09 5.25 14.59
N ALA A 100 22.40 5.51 13.47
CA ALA A 100 21.08 6.13 13.48
C ALA A 100 20.06 5.31 14.29
N VAL A 101 20.15 3.97 14.27
CA VAL A 101 19.31 3.10 15.11
C VAL A 101 19.71 3.20 16.59
N ASP A 102 21.01 3.32 16.85
CA ASP A 102 21.55 3.45 18.21
C ASP A 102 21.22 4.80 18.84
N GLU A 103 20.98 5.84 18.04
CA GLU A 103 20.58 7.18 18.48
C GLU A 103 19.07 7.33 18.74
N LEU A 104 18.23 6.38 18.30
CA LEU A 104 16.78 6.46 18.51
C LEU A 104 16.41 6.67 19.99
N SER A 105 15.50 7.61 20.22
CA SER A 105 14.85 7.78 21.52
C SER A 105 13.94 6.59 21.84
N SER A 106 13.49 6.51 23.09
CA SER A 106 12.55 5.46 23.49
C SER A 106 11.23 5.53 22.71
N ALA A 107 10.73 6.73 22.42
CA ALA A 107 9.47 6.93 21.70
C ALA A 107 9.61 6.52 20.23
N GLU A 108 10.67 6.96 19.56
CA GLU A 108 10.92 6.61 18.15
C GLU A 108 11.17 5.11 17.98
N ALA A 109 11.92 4.48 18.89
CA ALA A 109 12.12 3.02 18.86
C ALA A 109 10.81 2.25 19.09
N THR A 110 9.88 2.78 19.87
CA THR A 110 8.53 2.20 20.01
C THR A 110 7.76 2.34 18.71
N ALA A 111 7.71 3.53 18.11
CA ALA A 111 6.99 3.77 16.86
C ALA A 111 7.54 2.93 15.70
N TYR A 112 8.87 2.83 15.57
CA TYR A 112 9.52 1.95 14.60
C TYR A 112 9.17 0.47 14.83
N HIS A 113 9.14 0.02 16.08
CA HIS A 113 8.77 -1.35 16.39
C HIS A 113 7.31 -1.63 16.01
N GLU A 114 6.39 -0.74 16.35
CA GLU A 114 4.96 -0.87 16.01
C GLU A 114 4.73 -0.92 14.50
N GLY A 115 5.48 -0.10 13.74
CA GLY A 115 5.43 -0.13 12.28
C GLY A 115 5.97 -1.43 11.68
N TYR A 116 7.13 -1.92 12.12
CA TYR A 116 7.71 -3.16 11.58
C TYR A 116 7.05 -4.46 12.08
N TYR A 117 6.42 -4.41 13.25
CA TYR A 117 5.80 -5.56 13.91
C TYR A 117 4.35 -5.23 14.32
N PRO A 118 3.45 -5.02 13.35
CA PRO A 118 2.07 -4.64 13.65
C PRO A 118 1.39 -5.72 14.49
N GLY A 119 0.73 -5.30 15.56
CA GLY A 119 0.04 -6.18 16.51
C GLY A 119 0.96 -6.89 17.52
N VAL A 120 2.27 -6.62 17.52
CA VAL A 120 3.21 -7.17 18.50
C VAL A 120 3.56 -6.10 19.53
N THR A 121 3.33 -6.42 20.82
CA THR A 121 3.69 -5.51 21.91
C THR A 121 5.20 -5.22 21.90
N PRO A 122 5.61 -3.93 21.87
CA PRO A 122 7.02 -3.57 21.90
C PRO A 122 7.73 -4.13 23.14
N PRO A 123 8.93 -4.72 23.00
CA PRO A 123 9.76 -5.15 24.12
C PRO A 123 9.98 -4.01 25.12
N TYR A 124 10.02 -4.31 26.41
CA TYR A 124 10.19 -3.30 27.47
C TYR A 124 11.51 -2.53 27.37
N SER A 125 12.60 -3.22 27.04
CA SER A 125 13.92 -2.60 26.99
C SER A 125 14.14 -1.86 25.66
N LEU A 126 14.74 -0.67 25.74
CA LEU A 126 15.11 0.12 24.55
C LEU A 126 16.10 -0.66 23.66
N GLY A 127 17.06 -1.36 24.27
CA GLY A 127 18.02 -2.18 23.53
C GLY A 127 17.36 -3.31 22.75
N SER A 128 16.33 -3.97 23.32
CA SER A 128 15.57 -5.01 22.61
C SER A 128 14.76 -4.44 21.44
N ARG A 129 14.14 -3.26 21.61
CA ARG A 129 13.46 -2.56 20.50
C ARG A 129 14.43 -2.22 19.37
N LYS A 130 15.56 -1.61 19.70
CA LYS A 130 16.63 -1.29 18.73
C LYS A 130 17.17 -2.53 18.03
N SER A 131 17.39 -3.62 18.77
CA SER A 131 17.83 -4.89 18.18
C SER A 131 16.81 -5.46 17.20
N ALA A 132 15.52 -5.42 17.53
CA ALA A 132 14.45 -5.82 16.62
C ALA A 132 14.43 -4.94 15.35
N ILE A 133 14.56 -3.62 15.51
CA ILE A 133 14.61 -2.68 14.37
C ILE A 133 15.82 -2.99 13.47
N LYS A 134 17.02 -3.20 14.04
CA LYS A 134 18.20 -3.59 13.27
C LYS A 134 17.94 -4.85 12.44
N GLN A 135 17.30 -5.86 13.03
CA GLN A 135 16.90 -7.07 12.30
C GLN A 135 15.85 -6.81 11.21
N ALA A 136 14.88 -5.92 11.47
CA ALA A 136 13.84 -5.55 10.52
C ALA A 136 14.43 -4.91 9.27
N ILE A 137 15.36 -3.96 9.44
CA ILE A 137 15.98 -3.20 8.34
C ILE A 137 17.18 -3.88 7.68
N GLY A 138 17.62 -5.03 8.19
CA GLY A 138 18.76 -5.77 7.62
C GLY A 138 20.14 -5.28 8.10
N CYS A 139 20.19 -4.51 9.18
CA CYS A 139 21.43 -4.09 9.81
C CYS A 139 22.06 -5.28 10.56
N ARG A 140 23.15 -5.84 10.02
CA ARG A 140 24.00 -6.77 10.76
C ARG A 140 24.76 -5.98 11.81
N ALA A 141 24.47 -6.23 13.09
CA ALA A 141 25.19 -5.64 14.20
C ALA A 141 26.71 -5.91 14.05
N GLY A 142 27.53 -4.86 14.19
CA GLY A 142 28.94 -4.99 14.53
C GLY A 142 29.10 -5.34 16.00
#